data_AF-W9GJ20-F1
#
_entry.id   AF-W9GJ20-F1
#
_cell.length_a   1.000
_cell.length_b   1.000
_cell.length_c   1.000
_cell.angle_alpha   90.00
_cell.angle_beta   90.00
_cell.angle_gamma   90.00
#
_symmetry.space_group_name_H-M   'P 1'
#
loop_
_entity.id
_entity.type
_entity.pdbx_description
1 polymer ?
#
loop_
_entity_poly.entity_id
_entity_poly.type
_entity_poly.pdbx_seq_one_letter_code
_entity_poly.pdbx_strand_id
1 'polypeptide(L)'
;MARADTAALLAPYRRKRDFTRTTEPAGGAAPTGDGRRRFVVQRHRARRLHYDLRFEIDGVLASWAVPKGPTLDPGAKRLAVHVEDHPMEYEFFEGVIPAGEYGGGDVIVWDRGTWEPVGADDPAAAVRAGDFHVETFGERLKGRFALVRRSSDQSGKEQWLLVHKHDEHAEEGWDAGDFTTSVLSGRTNDEVKAAPERLWRSDLPADQASVPTGEPLVEGPTEDELAALADLDGEGMWQVFGRSLKVSNLDKVLFPGRGDEEPVTKRELLAYAARIAPVLVPYLRDRALNMHRYPDGAQAKGFWHKEVPHHAPEWVTRWRNPEADADETQNYVVVDEPATLVWVAGFGALEWHPWTSPASTPDEPSYVLFDLDPGDHTTWDELLALARLHRTAFEHLHLRAYPKVTGRRGIQIWVPIAPGPTFEETRAWAERVSKTVGAVMPDAVSWKWVKSDRKGRARLDYTQNAVNKTLVAPYSPRPSAGAPVSAPILWDELDDPDLRPDRWTIRTILDRLEERGDLFRGVLARDQQLPMLR
;
A
#
# COMPACT_ATOMS: atom_id res chain seq x y z
N MET A 1 22.64 27.73 -22.16
CA MET A 1 22.94 28.07 -20.75
C MET A 1 22.88 26.79 -19.94
N ALA A 2 23.80 26.57 -19.01
CA ALA A 2 23.82 25.37 -18.18
C ALA A 2 22.57 25.34 -17.31
N ARG A 3 21.82 24.21 -17.31
CA ARG A 3 20.75 23.97 -16.33
C ARG A 3 21.32 24.16 -14.93
N ALA A 4 20.59 24.87 -14.07
CA ALA A 4 20.98 24.98 -12.67
C ALA A 4 21.03 23.57 -12.05
N ASP A 5 21.98 23.33 -11.15
CA ASP A 5 22.06 22.08 -10.41
C ASP A 5 20.84 21.96 -9.49
N THR A 6 19.99 20.96 -9.72
CA THR A 6 18.79 20.65 -8.93
C THR A 6 19.11 20.57 -7.43
N ALA A 7 20.29 20.07 -7.06
CA ALA A 7 20.70 20.00 -5.66
C ALA A 7 20.89 21.40 -5.02
N ALA A 8 21.36 22.38 -5.80
CA ALA A 8 21.52 23.76 -5.35
C ALA A 8 20.16 24.46 -5.19
N LEU A 9 19.21 24.21 -6.10
CA LEU A 9 17.85 24.75 -6.03
C LEU A 9 17.09 24.23 -4.81
N LEU A 10 17.26 22.96 -4.43
CA LEU A 10 16.62 22.36 -3.25
C LEU A 10 17.33 22.65 -1.92
N ALA A 11 18.51 23.28 -1.94
CA ALA A 11 19.28 23.54 -0.72
C ALA A 11 18.51 24.39 0.32
N PRO A 12 17.80 25.48 -0.04
CA PRO A 12 16.96 26.23 0.90
C PRO A 12 15.82 25.41 1.47
N TYR A 13 15.22 24.51 0.68
CA TYR A 13 14.16 23.61 1.10
C TYR A 13 14.66 22.64 2.17
N ARG A 14 15.74 21.91 1.86
CA ARG A 14 16.33 20.92 2.76
C ARG A 14 16.81 21.51 4.08
N ARG A 15 17.34 22.75 4.08
CA ARG A 15 17.79 23.43 5.32
C ARG A 15 16.65 23.79 6.28
N LYS A 16 15.41 23.90 5.81
CA LYS A 16 14.26 24.32 6.61
C LYS A 16 13.49 23.15 7.23
N ARG A 17 13.81 21.89 6.87
CA ARG A 17 13.11 20.69 7.32
C ARG A 17 14.03 19.79 8.13
N ASP A 18 13.45 19.14 9.13
CA ASP A 18 14.03 17.98 9.77
C ASP A 18 13.30 16.73 9.29
N PHE A 19 13.88 16.03 8.30
CA PHE A 19 13.28 14.84 7.68
C PHE A 19 13.23 13.62 8.61
N THR A 20 13.77 13.71 9.83
CA THR A 20 13.54 12.71 10.88
C THR A 20 12.21 12.91 11.60
N ARG A 21 11.61 14.10 11.47
CA ARG A 21 10.38 14.52 12.16
C ARG A 21 9.22 14.78 11.21
N THR A 22 9.50 15.36 10.05
CA THR A 22 8.47 15.60 9.02
C THR A 22 8.36 14.41 8.08
N THR A 23 7.14 14.16 7.61
CA THR A 23 6.88 13.22 6.52
C THR A 23 7.07 13.89 5.15
N GLU A 24 7.56 15.12 5.05
CA GLU A 24 7.83 15.72 3.74
C GLU A 24 8.98 15.00 2.97
N PRO A 25 8.95 14.97 1.62
CA PRO A 25 10.02 14.35 0.82
C PRO A 25 11.33 15.15 0.82
N ALA A 26 12.48 14.49 0.91
CA ALA A 26 13.80 15.15 0.93
C ALA A 26 14.34 15.55 -0.46
N GLY A 27 13.72 15.03 -1.53
CA GLY A 27 14.10 15.19 -2.93
C GLY A 27 15.20 14.22 -3.35
N GLY A 28 14.82 13.18 -4.09
CA GLY A 28 15.69 12.18 -4.71
C GLY A 28 16.08 12.55 -6.15
N ALA A 29 16.45 11.54 -6.96
CA ALA A 29 16.72 11.76 -8.39
C ALA A 29 15.42 12.15 -9.11
N ALA A 30 15.44 13.26 -9.85
CA ALA A 30 14.26 13.73 -10.58
C ALA A 30 13.73 12.61 -11.51
N PRO A 31 12.42 12.32 -11.50
CA PRO A 31 11.84 11.36 -12.43
C PRO A 31 12.19 11.73 -13.87
N THR A 32 12.60 10.76 -14.69
CA THR A 32 12.69 10.97 -16.14
C THR A 32 11.27 11.07 -16.69
N GLY A 33 10.76 12.29 -16.78
CA GLY A 33 9.42 12.57 -17.29
C GLY A 33 9.29 12.26 -18.79
N ASP A 34 8.05 12.13 -19.25
CA ASP A 34 7.67 11.93 -20.65
C ASP A 34 7.84 13.20 -21.54
N GLY A 35 8.52 14.22 -21.02
CA GLY A 35 8.75 15.52 -21.67
C GLY A 35 7.67 16.56 -21.39
N ARG A 36 6.55 16.23 -20.74
CA ARG A 36 5.49 17.19 -20.36
C ARG A 36 5.82 17.85 -19.02
N ARG A 37 5.60 19.16 -18.93
CA ARG A 37 5.83 19.93 -17.70
C ARG A 37 4.60 19.84 -16.80
N ARG A 38 4.80 19.54 -15.52
CA ARG A 38 3.72 19.35 -14.55
C ARG A 38 3.51 20.56 -13.66
N PHE A 39 2.30 20.72 -13.16
CA PHE A 39 1.99 21.66 -12.09
C PHE A 39 1.11 20.99 -11.05
N VAL A 40 1.19 21.52 -9.83
CA VAL A 40 0.39 21.07 -8.69
C VAL A 40 -0.08 22.28 -7.90
N VAL A 41 -1.26 22.15 -7.30
CA VAL A 41 -1.75 23.07 -6.29
C VAL A 41 -2.08 22.27 -5.05
N GLN A 42 -1.48 22.64 -3.92
CA GLN A 42 -1.77 21.99 -2.63
C GLN A 42 -2.57 22.93 -1.74
N ARG A 43 -3.66 22.44 -1.15
CA ARG A 43 -4.42 23.19 -0.15
C ARG A 43 -3.87 22.88 1.23
N HIS A 44 -3.30 23.90 1.85
CA HIS A 44 -2.50 23.76 3.07
C HIS A 44 -3.09 24.58 4.23
N ARG A 45 -3.59 23.89 5.26
CA ARG A 45 -4.04 24.51 6.52
C ARG A 45 -2.92 24.52 7.55
N ALA A 46 -1.96 25.43 7.33
CA ALA A 46 -0.93 25.76 8.31
C ALA A 46 -1.51 26.71 9.38
N ARG A 47 -0.72 27.68 9.89
CA ARG A 47 -1.25 28.77 10.75
C ARG A 47 -2.42 29.53 10.10
N ARG A 48 -2.43 29.60 8.77
CA ARG A 48 -3.53 30.12 7.94
C ARG A 48 -3.68 29.22 6.72
N LEU A 49 -4.91 29.05 6.25
CA LEU A 49 -5.19 28.42 4.98
C LEU A 49 -4.50 29.20 3.85
N HIS A 50 -3.82 28.48 2.97
CA HIS A 50 -3.29 28.98 1.72
C HIS A 50 -3.21 27.83 0.71
N TYR A 51 -2.92 28.18 -0.53
CA TYR A 51 -2.76 27.24 -1.63
C TYR A 51 -1.35 27.38 -2.19
N ASP A 52 -0.57 26.31 -2.14
CA ASP A 52 0.77 26.29 -2.72
C ASP A 52 0.67 25.92 -4.21
N LEU A 53 0.78 26.92 -5.08
CA LEU A 53 0.81 26.78 -6.54
C LEU A 53 2.25 26.53 -6.98
N ARG A 54 2.49 25.43 -7.70
CA ARG A 54 3.85 25.00 -8.05
C ARG A 54 3.95 24.52 -9.49
N PHE A 55 5.05 24.87 -10.16
CA PHE A 55 5.33 24.51 -11.55
C PHE A 55 6.69 23.81 -11.68
N GLU A 56 6.74 22.72 -12.43
CA GLU A 56 7.98 22.01 -12.77
C GLU A 56 8.90 22.89 -13.64
N ILE A 57 10.02 23.35 -13.07
CA ILE A 57 11.03 24.18 -13.74
C ILE A 57 12.42 23.66 -13.30
N ASP A 58 13.30 23.36 -14.26
CA ASP A 58 14.68 22.88 -14.01
C ASP A 58 14.78 21.69 -13.03
N GLY A 59 13.78 20.80 -13.05
CA GLY A 59 13.75 19.57 -12.23
C GLY A 59 13.34 19.79 -10.77
N VAL A 60 12.80 20.96 -10.43
CA VAL A 60 12.16 21.26 -9.15
C VAL A 60 10.77 21.86 -9.36
N LEU A 61 10.00 21.95 -8.28
CA LEU A 61 8.73 22.67 -8.23
C LEU A 61 8.98 24.11 -7.78
N ALA A 62 9.04 25.05 -8.72
CA ALA A 62 9.03 26.48 -8.44
C ALA A 62 7.69 26.87 -7.81
N SER A 63 7.70 27.59 -6.69
CA SER A 63 6.60 27.52 -5.72
C SER A 63 6.11 28.86 -5.18
N TRP A 64 4.80 29.07 -5.19
CA TRP A 64 4.15 30.27 -4.65
C TRP A 64 3.01 29.92 -3.69
N ALA A 65 3.05 30.49 -2.48
CA ALA A 65 1.94 30.44 -1.55
C ALA A 65 0.89 31.50 -1.91
N VAL A 66 -0.35 31.08 -2.18
CA VAL A 66 -1.47 31.92 -2.61
C VAL A 66 -2.55 31.91 -1.51
N PRO A 67 -2.62 32.93 -0.63
CA PRO A 67 -3.47 32.89 0.57
C PRO A 67 -4.98 32.76 0.28
N LYS A 68 -5.46 33.36 -0.81
CA LYS A 68 -6.86 33.30 -1.23
C LYS A 68 -7.11 32.29 -2.36
N GLY A 69 -6.15 31.40 -2.61
CA GLY A 69 -6.18 30.45 -3.71
C GLY A 69 -5.98 31.07 -5.10
N PRO A 70 -5.65 30.24 -6.11
CA PRO A 70 -5.75 30.61 -7.51
C PRO A 70 -7.21 30.92 -7.88
N THR A 71 -7.48 31.39 -9.10
CA THR A 71 -8.82 31.83 -9.51
C THR A 71 -9.02 31.71 -11.01
N LEU A 72 -10.19 31.27 -11.48
CA LEU A 72 -10.57 31.38 -12.90
C LEU A 72 -11.28 32.71 -13.23
N ASP A 73 -11.63 33.50 -12.21
CA ASP A 73 -12.13 34.86 -12.41
C ASP A 73 -11.01 35.79 -12.92
N PRO A 74 -11.09 36.30 -14.17
CA PRO A 74 -10.07 37.18 -14.73
C PRO A 74 -10.08 38.59 -14.13
N GLY A 75 -11.15 39.00 -13.45
CA GLY A 75 -11.24 40.25 -12.69
C GLY A 75 -10.55 40.18 -11.33
N ALA A 76 -10.32 38.96 -10.81
CA ALA A 76 -9.70 38.74 -9.52
C ALA A 76 -8.16 38.75 -9.60
N LYS A 77 -7.54 39.56 -8.73
CA LYS A 77 -6.09 39.64 -8.57
C LYS A 77 -5.66 38.95 -7.29
N ARG A 78 -4.89 37.86 -7.39
CA ARG A 78 -4.48 37.06 -6.22
C ARG A 78 -3.02 37.36 -5.86
N LEU A 79 -2.74 37.58 -4.58
CA LEU A 79 -1.38 37.66 -4.07
C LEU A 79 -0.76 36.26 -4.09
N ALA A 80 0.42 36.13 -4.70
CA ALA A 80 1.28 34.96 -4.65
C ALA A 80 2.59 35.35 -3.95
N VAL A 81 3.02 34.59 -2.96
CA VAL A 81 4.30 34.83 -2.26
C VAL A 81 5.26 33.74 -2.69
N HIS A 82 6.37 34.12 -3.31
CA HIS A 82 7.38 33.16 -3.75
C HIS A 82 8.05 32.54 -2.52
N VAL A 83 8.05 31.20 -2.46
CA VAL A 83 8.67 30.41 -1.39
C VAL A 83 9.79 29.56 -1.98
N GLU A 84 10.53 28.83 -1.13
CA GLU A 84 11.57 27.93 -1.63
C GLU A 84 11.02 26.87 -2.60
N ASP A 85 11.85 26.46 -3.56
CA ASP A 85 11.51 25.39 -4.50
C ASP A 85 11.34 24.07 -3.77
N HIS A 86 10.40 23.25 -4.24
CA HIS A 86 10.11 21.95 -3.63
C HIS A 86 10.60 20.81 -4.54
N PRO A 87 10.91 19.65 -3.96
CA PRO A 87 11.30 18.48 -4.74
C PRO A 87 10.12 18.00 -5.60
N MET A 88 10.38 17.35 -6.73
CA MET A 88 9.33 16.91 -7.66
C MET A 88 8.34 15.94 -7.02
N GLU A 89 8.79 15.15 -6.06
CA GLU A 89 7.97 14.21 -5.29
C GLU A 89 6.88 14.93 -4.48
N TYR A 90 7.07 16.20 -4.17
CA TYR A 90 6.11 17.01 -3.43
C TYR A 90 4.78 17.21 -4.20
N GLU A 91 4.74 16.95 -5.51
CA GLU A 91 3.51 16.92 -6.32
C GLU A 91 2.45 15.96 -5.77
N PHE A 92 2.87 14.88 -5.12
CA PHE A 92 1.97 13.81 -4.66
C PHE A 92 1.73 13.83 -3.15
N PHE A 93 2.30 14.80 -2.44
CA PHE A 93 2.27 14.83 -0.98
C PHE A 93 0.89 15.25 -0.44
N GLU A 94 0.31 14.36 0.37
CA GLU A 94 -0.86 14.60 1.24
C GLU A 94 -0.56 14.08 2.65
N GLY A 95 -0.89 14.86 3.68
CA GLY A 95 -0.63 14.44 5.06
C GLY A 95 -0.66 15.57 6.07
N VAL A 96 -0.16 15.27 7.27
CA VAL A 96 -0.05 16.21 8.38
C VAL A 96 1.43 16.47 8.67
N ILE A 97 1.87 17.71 8.48
CA ILE A 97 3.18 18.20 8.89
C ILE A 97 3.09 18.52 10.39
N PRO A 98 3.94 17.94 11.26
CA PRO A 98 3.81 18.08 12.71
C PRO A 98 3.83 19.54 13.19
N ALA A 99 3.09 19.80 14.27
CA ALA A 99 3.08 21.11 14.90
C ALA A 99 4.49 21.48 15.41
N GLY A 100 4.95 22.70 15.10
CA GLY A 100 6.29 23.19 15.45
C GLY A 100 7.31 23.04 14.32
N GLU A 101 7.05 22.19 13.33
CA GLU A 101 7.85 22.12 12.10
C GLU A 101 7.56 23.30 11.17
N TYR A 102 8.51 23.59 10.27
CA TYR A 102 8.32 24.62 9.26
C TYR A 102 7.19 24.21 8.31
N GLY A 103 6.12 25.00 8.27
CA GLY A 103 4.94 24.63 7.49
C GLY A 103 4.00 23.65 8.20
N GLY A 104 4.09 23.48 9.53
CA GLY A 104 3.18 22.61 10.28
C GLY A 104 1.69 22.89 10.00
N GLY A 105 0.93 21.83 9.69
CA GLY A 105 -0.43 21.90 9.15
C GLY A 105 -0.81 20.66 8.37
N ASP A 106 -2.06 20.58 7.92
CA ASP A 106 -2.53 19.52 7.03
C ASP A 106 -2.52 19.96 5.56
N VAL A 107 -2.19 19.04 4.66
CA VAL A 107 -1.97 19.29 3.23
C VAL A 107 -2.73 18.26 2.41
N ILE A 108 -3.45 18.72 1.37
CA ILE A 108 -4.05 17.87 0.34
C ILE A 108 -3.67 18.36 -1.06
N VAL A 109 -3.69 17.48 -2.06
CA VAL A 109 -3.46 17.85 -3.47
C VAL A 109 -4.78 18.38 -4.06
N TRP A 110 -4.88 19.71 -4.12
CA TRP A 110 -6.10 20.43 -4.52
C TRP A 110 -6.30 20.46 -6.03
N ASP A 111 -5.24 20.55 -6.83
CA ASP A 111 -5.31 20.40 -8.29
C ASP A 111 -3.97 19.90 -8.81
N ARG A 112 -3.98 19.30 -10.00
CA ARG A 112 -2.78 18.88 -10.70
C ARG A 112 -3.03 18.80 -12.19
N GLY A 113 -1.95 18.88 -12.96
CA GLY A 113 -2.03 18.69 -14.40
C GLY A 113 -0.72 19.00 -15.11
N THR A 114 -0.85 19.32 -16.39
CA THR A 114 0.29 19.76 -17.22
C THR A 114 0.18 21.24 -17.54
N TRP A 115 1.28 21.86 -17.97
CA TRP A 115 1.27 23.25 -18.39
C TRP A 115 2.27 23.52 -19.51
N GLU A 116 2.02 24.60 -20.25
CA GLU A 116 2.86 25.09 -21.33
C GLU A 116 3.25 26.56 -21.10
N PRO A 117 4.51 26.96 -21.38
CA PRO A 117 4.91 28.36 -21.27
C PRO A 117 4.27 29.20 -22.38
N VAL A 118 3.84 30.41 -22.04
CA VAL A 118 3.28 31.37 -23.01
C VAL A 118 4.26 32.52 -23.22
N GLY A 119 4.86 32.60 -24.40
CA GLY A 119 5.68 33.73 -24.83
C GLY A 119 7.17 33.69 -24.43
N ALA A 120 7.63 32.69 -23.66
CA ALA A 120 9.04 32.51 -23.32
C ALA A 120 9.47 31.03 -23.38
N ASP A 121 10.53 30.72 -24.14
CA ASP A 121 11.04 29.35 -24.28
C ASP A 121 11.80 28.84 -23.04
N ASP A 122 12.25 29.76 -22.17
CA ASP A 122 12.92 29.48 -20.90
C ASP A 122 12.08 29.96 -19.69
N PRO A 123 11.29 29.05 -19.08
CA PRO A 123 10.50 29.35 -17.88
C PRO A 123 11.32 29.87 -16.70
N ALA A 124 12.54 29.36 -16.51
CA ALA A 124 13.37 29.77 -15.38
C ALA A 124 13.85 31.22 -15.56
N ALA A 125 14.13 31.63 -16.80
CA ALA A 125 14.43 33.02 -17.12
C ALA A 125 13.21 33.94 -16.91
N ALA A 126 12.01 33.49 -17.28
CA ALA A 126 10.77 34.25 -17.09
C ALA A 126 10.49 34.50 -15.59
N VAL A 127 10.66 33.49 -14.74
CA VAL A 127 10.56 33.63 -13.27
C VAL A 127 11.62 34.60 -12.73
N ARG A 128 12.88 34.51 -13.18
CA ARG A 128 13.92 35.47 -12.78
C ARG A 128 13.62 36.90 -13.24
N ALA A 129 13.06 37.07 -14.43
CA ALA A 129 12.67 38.37 -14.99
C ALA A 129 11.49 38.99 -14.23
N GLY A 130 10.66 38.17 -13.57
CA GLY A 130 9.49 38.65 -12.83
C GLY A 130 8.22 38.69 -13.67
N ASP A 131 8.19 38.01 -14.81
CA ASP A 131 7.06 38.00 -15.74
C ASP A 131 6.91 36.58 -16.32
N PHE A 132 6.07 35.78 -15.67
CA PHE A 132 5.93 34.35 -15.95
C PHE A 132 4.48 34.04 -16.37
N HIS A 133 4.31 33.61 -17.63
CA HIS A 133 3.02 33.33 -18.22
C HIS A 133 2.93 31.84 -18.62
N VAL A 134 1.80 31.23 -18.32
CA VAL A 134 1.56 29.79 -18.52
C VAL A 134 0.15 29.52 -18.99
N GLU A 135 -0.04 28.41 -19.70
CA GLU A 135 -1.34 27.81 -19.97
C GLU A 135 -1.42 26.48 -19.22
N THR A 136 -2.44 26.30 -18.37
CA THR A 136 -2.58 25.12 -17.52
C THR A 136 -3.67 24.19 -18.03
N PHE A 137 -3.43 22.90 -17.87
CA PHE A 137 -4.34 21.81 -18.23
C PHE A 137 -4.55 20.92 -16.99
N GLY A 138 -5.20 21.49 -15.97
CA GLY A 138 -5.52 20.82 -14.72
C GLY A 138 -6.90 20.20 -14.69
N GLU A 139 -7.22 19.56 -13.56
CA GLU A 139 -8.59 19.13 -13.27
C GLU A 139 -9.47 20.33 -12.93
N ARG A 140 -8.92 21.31 -12.19
CA ARG A 140 -9.63 22.55 -11.78
C ARG A 140 -9.16 23.76 -12.56
N LEU A 141 -7.85 24.01 -12.61
CA LEU A 141 -7.29 25.17 -13.28
C LEU A 141 -7.00 24.88 -14.76
N LYS A 142 -7.80 25.51 -15.62
CA LYS A 142 -7.63 25.46 -17.08
C LYS A 142 -7.53 26.88 -17.62
N GLY A 143 -6.69 27.09 -18.61
CA GLY A 143 -6.52 28.40 -19.25
C GLY A 143 -5.22 29.10 -18.89
N ARG A 144 -5.13 30.38 -19.24
CA ARG A 144 -3.90 31.17 -19.24
C ARG A 144 -3.76 31.99 -17.99
N PHE A 145 -2.63 31.83 -17.31
CA PHE A 145 -2.28 32.56 -16.10
C PHE A 145 -1.03 33.41 -16.30
N ALA A 146 -0.96 34.50 -15.54
CA ALA A 146 0.23 35.32 -15.42
C ALA A 146 0.60 35.51 -13.95
N LEU A 147 1.86 35.27 -13.64
CA LEU A 147 2.55 35.59 -12.40
C LEU A 147 3.49 36.76 -12.68
N VAL A 148 3.19 37.93 -12.11
CA VAL A 148 4.00 39.16 -12.29
C VAL A 148 4.58 39.61 -10.96
N ARG A 149 5.90 39.71 -10.88
CA ARG A 149 6.61 40.10 -9.66
C ARG A 149 6.37 41.59 -9.35
N ARG A 150 6.16 41.86 -8.06
CA ARG A 150 6.03 43.18 -7.45
C ARG A 150 7.26 43.45 -6.58
N SER A 151 7.31 44.62 -5.94
CA SER A 151 8.33 44.90 -4.93
C SER A 151 8.25 43.92 -3.77
N SER A 152 9.40 43.55 -3.20
CA SER A 152 9.45 42.73 -1.98
C SER A 152 8.81 43.44 -0.79
N ASP A 153 8.30 42.67 0.17
CA ASP A 153 7.78 43.23 1.41
C ASP A 153 8.89 43.59 2.43
N GLN A 154 8.51 44.14 3.58
CA GLN A 154 9.43 44.52 4.66
C GLN A 154 10.23 43.33 5.24
N SER A 155 9.78 42.09 5.00
CA SER A 155 10.47 40.86 5.40
C SER A 155 11.42 40.32 4.33
N GLY A 156 11.52 41.00 3.19
CA GLY A 156 12.38 40.62 2.07
C GLY A 156 11.76 39.54 1.17
N LYS A 157 10.49 39.18 1.34
CA LYS A 157 9.82 38.17 0.51
C LYS A 157 9.33 38.77 -0.80
N GLU A 158 9.61 38.09 -1.91
CA GLU A 158 9.13 38.49 -3.22
C GLU A 158 7.62 38.31 -3.33
N GLN A 159 6.91 39.41 -3.56
CA GLN A 159 5.47 39.38 -3.79
C GLN A 159 5.19 39.32 -5.28
N TRP A 160 4.23 38.49 -5.65
CA TRP A 160 3.79 38.26 -7.02
C TRP A 160 2.29 38.47 -7.12
N LEU A 161 1.85 38.87 -8.31
CA LEU A 161 0.45 38.97 -8.67
C LEU A 161 0.10 37.82 -9.60
N LEU A 162 -0.80 36.94 -9.17
CA LEU A 162 -1.41 35.89 -9.97
C LEU A 162 -2.72 36.41 -10.57
N VAL A 163 -2.85 36.30 -11.89
CA VAL A 163 -4.03 36.75 -12.65
C VAL A 163 -4.37 35.70 -13.72
N HIS A 164 -5.65 35.32 -13.80
CA HIS A 164 -6.18 34.55 -14.92
C HIS A 164 -6.51 35.49 -16.09
N LYS A 165 -6.20 35.08 -17.32
CA LYS A 165 -6.49 35.89 -18.51
C LYS A 165 -7.95 35.72 -18.91
N HIS A 166 -8.46 36.68 -19.69
CA HIS A 166 -9.74 36.52 -20.36
C HIS A 166 -9.57 35.55 -21.53
N ASP A 167 -9.92 34.29 -21.31
CA ASP A 167 -9.94 33.22 -22.31
C ASP A 167 -11.23 32.37 -22.20
N GLU A 168 -11.28 31.23 -22.89
CA GLU A 168 -12.46 30.34 -22.92
C GLU A 168 -12.75 29.63 -21.60
N HIS A 169 -11.82 29.64 -20.65
CA HIS A 169 -11.96 29.02 -19.33
C HIS A 169 -12.27 30.04 -18.23
N ALA A 170 -12.41 31.32 -18.58
CA ALA A 170 -12.72 32.38 -17.62
C ALA A 170 -14.12 32.20 -17.01
N GLU A 171 -14.18 32.22 -15.68
CA GLU A 171 -15.43 32.06 -14.91
C GLU A 171 -15.55 33.17 -13.86
N GLU A 172 -16.50 34.08 -14.03
CA GLU A 172 -16.74 35.20 -13.12
C GLU A 172 -17.24 34.70 -11.75
N GLY A 173 -16.66 35.21 -10.66
CA GLY A 173 -17.05 34.82 -9.31
C GLY A 173 -16.49 33.47 -8.83
N TRP A 174 -15.64 32.81 -9.63
CA TRP A 174 -15.02 31.53 -9.26
C TRP A 174 -14.14 31.68 -7.99
N ASP A 175 -14.29 30.76 -7.04
CA ASP A 175 -13.51 30.75 -5.80
C ASP A 175 -12.89 29.37 -5.49
N ALA A 176 -11.61 29.37 -5.12
CA ALA A 176 -10.88 28.15 -4.79
C ALA A 176 -11.41 27.45 -3.52
N GLY A 177 -12.11 28.19 -2.66
CA GLY A 177 -12.70 27.71 -1.41
C GLY A 177 -13.87 26.74 -1.62
N ASP A 178 -14.54 26.80 -2.78
CA ASP A 178 -15.66 25.92 -3.12
C ASP A 178 -15.21 24.47 -3.34
N PHE A 179 -13.92 24.26 -3.57
CA PHE A 179 -13.32 22.95 -3.77
C PHE A 179 -12.52 22.52 -2.55
N THR A 180 -13.09 21.65 -1.73
CA THR A 180 -12.52 21.28 -0.41
C THR A 180 -11.85 19.91 -0.39
N THR A 181 -11.97 19.13 -1.47
CA THR A 181 -11.43 17.77 -1.58
C THR A 181 -10.15 17.74 -2.42
N SER A 182 -9.38 16.66 -2.27
CA SER A 182 -8.23 16.36 -3.10
C SER A 182 -8.65 15.80 -4.46
N VAL A 183 -7.93 16.16 -5.53
CA VAL A 183 -8.02 15.47 -6.83
C VAL A 183 -7.31 14.12 -6.83
N LEU A 184 -6.31 13.93 -5.96
CA LEU A 184 -5.61 12.65 -5.80
C LEU A 184 -6.39 11.61 -4.97
N SER A 185 -6.84 11.96 -3.76
CA SER A 185 -7.52 11.04 -2.84
C SER A 185 -9.04 11.19 -2.74
N GLY A 186 -9.62 12.28 -3.24
CA GLY A 186 -11.03 12.62 -3.01
C GLY A 186 -11.34 13.15 -1.61
N ARG A 187 -10.34 13.25 -0.72
CA ARG A 187 -10.52 13.57 0.71
C ARG A 187 -10.41 15.05 1.00
N THR A 188 -11.09 15.50 2.05
CA THR A 188 -10.92 16.82 2.65
C THR A 188 -9.70 16.86 3.57
N ASN A 189 -9.21 18.06 3.84
CA ASN A 189 -8.17 18.27 4.85
C ASN A 189 -8.57 17.75 6.26
N ASP A 190 -9.85 17.81 6.63
CA ASP A 190 -10.33 17.30 7.94
C ASP A 190 -10.25 15.79 8.00
N GLU A 191 -10.59 15.10 6.92
CA GLU A 191 -10.43 13.65 6.82
C GLU A 191 -8.95 13.25 6.88
N VAL A 192 -8.07 13.96 6.15
CA VAL A 192 -6.62 13.72 6.19
C VAL A 192 -6.03 13.96 7.59
N LYS A 193 -6.55 14.96 8.32
CA LYS A 193 -6.12 15.27 9.69
C LYS A 193 -6.66 14.27 10.72
N ALA A 194 -7.93 13.88 10.60
CA ALA A 194 -8.61 13.01 11.57
C ALA A 194 -8.15 11.56 11.48
N ALA A 195 -7.83 11.10 10.27
CA ALA A 195 -7.36 9.75 10.02
C ALA A 195 -6.21 9.79 9.00
N PRO A 196 -4.94 9.87 9.46
CA PRO A 196 -3.77 9.77 8.58
C PRO A 196 -3.61 8.32 8.08
N GLU A 197 -4.61 7.81 7.34
CA GLU A 197 -4.68 6.48 6.73
C GLU A 197 -3.68 6.28 5.57
N ARG A 198 -2.71 7.17 5.42
CA ARG A 198 -1.63 7.07 4.44
C ARG A 198 -0.32 7.41 5.14
N LEU A 199 0.53 6.41 5.33
CA LEU A 199 1.92 6.65 5.72
C LEU A 199 2.67 7.16 4.49
N TRP A 200 3.11 8.42 4.55
CA TRP A 200 4.02 8.95 3.55
C TRP A 200 5.45 8.51 3.85
N ARG A 201 6.13 7.99 2.82
CA ARG A 201 7.52 7.51 2.88
C ARG A 201 8.42 8.34 1.97
N SER A 202 9.36 9.06 2.58
CA SER A 202 10.27 9.99 1.91
C SER A 202 11.38 9.32 1.09
N ASP A 203 11.49 8.00 1.18
CA ASP A 203 12.51 7.15 0.56
C ASP A 203 12.00 6.36 -0.66
N LEU A 204 10.72 6.46 -1.01
CA LEU A 204 10.08 5.79 -2.14
C LEU A 204 9.76 6.75 -3.30
N PRO A 205 9.67 6.26 -4.56
CA PRO A 205 9.12 7.02 -5.68
C PRO A 205 7.71 7.55 -5.36
N ALA A 206 7.37 8.74 -5.84
CA ALA A 206 6.23 9.53 -5.35
C ALA A 206 4.84 8.91 -5.61
N ASP A 207 4.71 8.03 -6.60
CA ASP A 207 3.51 7.23 -6.89
C ASP A 207 3.32 6.05 -5.90
N GLN A 208 4.35 5.73 -5.13
CA GLN A 208 4.43 4.64 -4.15
C GLN A 208 4.63 5.14 -2.72
N ALA A 209 4.92 6.43 -2.56
CA ALA A 209 5.20 7.07 -1.29
C ALA A 209 4.00 7.10 -0.34
N SER A 210 2.77 6.86 -0.80
CA SER A 210 1.58 6.76 0.05
C SER A 210 1.07 5.32 0.15
N VAL A 211 1.19 4.69 1.32
CA VAL A 211 0.60 3.37 1.58
C VAL A 211 -0.77 3.53 2.24
N PRO A 212 -1.88 3.06 1.67
CA PRO A 212 -3.18 3.05 2.34
C PRO A 212 -3.12 2.16 3.60
N THR A 213 -3.55 2.66 4.75
CA THR A 213 -3.57 1.93 6.04
C THR A 213 -4.95 1.91 6.70
N GLY A 214 -6.00 2.34 5.99
CA GLY A 214 -7.28 2.78 6.59
C GLY A 214 -8.03 1.79 7.47
N GLU A 215 -9.13 2.27 8.06
CA GLU A 215 -9.99 1.48 8.96
C GLU A 215 -10.55 0.21 8.31
N PRO A 216 -10.74 -0.89 9.07
CA PRO A 216 -11.26 -2.14 8.52
C PRO A 216 -12.58 -1.91 7.77
N LEU A 217 -12.71 -2.50 6.58
CA LEU A 217 -13.92 -2.38 5.74
C LEU A 217 -15.16 -3.05 6.36
N VAL A 218 -14.99 -3.71 7.50
CA VAL A 218 -15.98 -4.50 8.22
C VAL A 218 -15.80 -4.21 9.71
N GLU A 219 -16.88 -4.05 10.47
CA GLU A 219 -16.79 -3.80 11.91
C GLU A 219 -16.17 -5.00 12.66
N GLY A 220 -15.44 -4.71 13.74
CA GLY A 220 -14.84 -5.71 14.63
C GLY A 220 -15.84 -6.37 15.58
N PRO A 221 -15.43 -7.46 16.24
CA PRO A 221 -16.29 -8.09 17.26
C PRO A 221 -16.44 -7.15 18.45
N THR A 222 -17.58 -7.18 19.12
CA THR A 222 -17.78 -6.40 20.35
C THR A 222 -17.02 -7.03 21.53
N GLU A 223 -16.71 -6.24 22.55
CA GLU A 223 -16.13 -6.77 23.79
C GLU A 223 -17.05 -7.80 24.46
N ASP A 224 -18.37 -7.62 24.38
CA ASP A 224 -19.35 -8.59 24.89
C ASP A 224 -19.30 -9.91 24.13
N GLU A 225 -19.14 -9.88 22.81
CA GLU A 225 -18.96 -11.09 22.00
C GLU A 225 -17.68 -11.84 22.41
N LEU A 226 -16.57 -11.12 22.63
CA LEU A 226 -15.31 -11.73 23.05
C LEU A 226 -15.36 -12.26 24.49
N ALA A 227 -16.00 -11.54 25.40
CA ALA A 227 -16.23 -11.97 26.78
C ALA A 227 -17.09 -13.25 26.82
N ALA A 228 -18.13 -13.32 25.99
CA ALA A 228 -18.96 -14.53 25.88
C ALA A 228 -18.15 -15.76 25.46
N LEU A 229 -17.16 -15.62 24.56
CA LEU A 229 -16.24 -16.72 24.25
C LEU A 229 -15.34 -17.07 25.44
N ALA A 230 -14.86 -16.09 26.19
CA ALA A 230 -14.00 -16.32 27.34
C ALA A 230 -14.72 -17.11 28.45
N ASP A 231 -16.01 -16.83 28.66
CA ASP A 231 -16.82 -17.40 29.74
C ASP A 231 -17.30 -18.85 29.49
N LEU A 232 -17.14 -19.39 28.27
CA LEU A 232 -17.57 -20.75 27.95
C LEU A 232 -16.71 -21.82 28.68
N ASP A 233 -17.37 -22.81 29.28
CA ASP A 233 -16.72 -23.96 29.93
C ASP A 233 -16.35 -25.05 28.91
N GLY A 234 -15.24 -24.85 28.18
CA GLY A 234 -14.67 -25.78 27.21
C GLY A 234 -15.44 -25.96 25.89
N GLU A 235 -16.76 -25.77 25.87
CA GLU A 235 -17.62 -25.82 24.69
C GLU A 235 -18.93 -25.03 24.87
N GLY A 236 -19.62 -24.74 23.76
CA GLY A 236 -20.92 -24.06 23.81
C GLY A 236 -21.34 -23.41 22.49
N MET A 237 -22.39 -22.60 22.58
CA MET A 237 -22.84 -21.74 21.48
C MET A 237 -22.28 -20.34 21.69
N TRP A 238 -21.54 -19.83 20.72
CA TRP A 238 -20.99 -18.47 20.73
C TRP A 238 -21.71 -17.62 19.69
N GLN A 239 -22.27 -16.48 20.13
CA GLN A 239 -22.84 -15.48 19.23
C GLN A 239 -21.75 -14.48 18.86
N VAL A 240 -21.44 -14.36 17.57
CA VAL A 240 -20.42 -13.43 17.06
C VAL A 240 -20.75 -13.00 15.64
N PHE A 241 -20.63 -11.71 15.34
CA PHE A 241 -20.97 -11.12 14.04
C PHE A 241 -22.40 -11.49 13.58
N GLY A 242 -23.34 -11.53 14.53
CA GLY A 242 -24.74 -11.90 14.26
C GLY A 242 -24.96 -13.38 13.88
N ARG A 243 -23.95 -14.25 14.00
CA ARG A 243 -24.06 -15.69 13.77
C ARG A 243 -23.91 -16.48 15.07
N SER A 244 -24.60 -17.60 15.14
CA SER A 244 -24.47 -18.58 16.23
C SER A 244 -23.55 -19.72 15.82
N LEU A 245 -22.40 -19.84 16.48
CA LEU A 245 -21.37 -20.84 16.19
C LEU A 245 -21.29 -21.86 17.33
N LYS A 246 -21.39 -23.16 17.00
CA LYS A 246 -21.03 -24.22 17.95
C LYS A 246 -19.52 -24.34 18.04
N VAL A 247 -18.96 -24.06 19.21
CA VAL A 247 -17.52 -24.17 19.50
C VAL A 247 -17.28 -25.24 20.56
N SER A 248 -16.18 -25.95 20.46
CA SER A 248 -15.83 -27.02 21.40
C SER A 248 -14.34 -27.28 21.47
N ASN A 249 -13.90 -27.96 22.53
CA ASN A 249 -12.50 -28.20 22.85
C ASN A 249 -11.70 -26.89 22.93
N LEU A 250 -12.29 -25.87 23.55
CA LEU A 250 -11.75 -24.51 23.59
C LEU A 250 -10.37 -24.46 24.24
N ASP A 251 -10.13 -25.25 25.26
CA ASP A 251 -8.84 -25.25 25.99
C ASP A 251 -7.80 -26.21 25.37
N LYS A 252 -8.13 -26.85 24.22
CA LYS A 252 -7.19 -27.68 23.49
C LYS A 252 -6.03 -26.83 22.98
N VAL A 253 -4.81 -27.20 23.35
CA VAL A 253 -3.58 -26.59 22.81
C VAL A 253 -3.46 -26.94 21.33
N LEU A 254 -3.41 -25.90 20.49
CA LEU A 254 -3.23 -26.03 19.05
C LEU A 254 -1.83 -25.64 18.61
N PHE A 255 -1.15 -24.74 19.31
CA PHE A 255 0.24 -24.39 19.02
C PHE A 255 1.06 -24.46 20.31
N PRO A 256 2.28 -25.03 20.26
CA PRO A 256 3.16 -24.98 21.43
C PRO A 256 3.59 -23.54 21.71
N GLY A 257 4.01 -23.27 22.94
CA GLY A 257 4.60 -21.99 23.33
C GLY A 257 5.90 -21.70 22.60
N ARG A 258 6.23 -20.41 22.39
CA ARG A 258 7.49 -19.95 21.80
C ARG A 258 8.36 -19.34 22.88
N GLY A 259 9.55 -19.92 23.13
CA GLY A 259 10.38 -19.51 24.27
C GLY A 259 9.64 -19.72 25.58
N ASP A 260 9.47 -18.65 26.35
CA ASP A 260 8.76 -18.65 27.63
C ASP A 260 7.26 -18.32 27.50
N GLU A 261 6.75 -18.13 26.28
CA GLU A 261 5.32 -17.87 26.05
C GLU A 261 4.46 -19.12 26.31
N GLU A 262 3.27 -18.93 26.88
CA GLU A 262 2.30 -20.01 27.06
C GLU A 262 1.83 -20.61 25.72
N PRO A 263 1.47 -21.91 25.66
CA PRO A 263 0.86 -22.50 24.48
C PRO A 263 -0.42 -21.79 24.05
N VAL A 264 -0.69 -21.79 22.74
CA VAL A 264 -1.91 -21.18 22.19
C VAL A 264 -3.02 -22.22 22.11
N THR A 265 -4.17 -21.89 22.70
CA THR A 265 -5.36 -22.76 22.70
C THR A 265 -6.27 -22.49 21.52
N LYS A 266 -7.24 -23.39 21.29
CA LYS A 266 -8.29 -23.19 20.30
C LYS A 266 -9.13 -21.95 20.59
N ARG A 267 -9.42 -21.66 21.86
CA ARG A 267 -10.12 -20.44 22.30
C ARG A 267 -9.40 -19.18 21.84
N GLU A 268 -8.09 -19.14 22.03
CA GLU A 268 -7.26 -18.01 21.62
C GLU A 268 -7.22 -17.85 20.10
N LEU A 269 -7.11 -18.96 19.34
CA LEU A 269 -7.20 -18.92 17.88
C LEU A 269 -8.56 -18.39 17.40
N LEU A 270 -9.66 -18.75 18.06
CA LEU A 270 -11.00 -18.25 17.74
C LEU A 270 -11.14 -16.75 18.02
N ALA A 271 -10.65 -16.29 19.17
CA ALA A 271 -10.61 -14.87 19.52
C ALA A 271 -9.77 -14.07 18.51
N TYR A 272 -8.60 -14.61 18.12
CA TYR A 272 -7.77 -14.03 17.07
C TYR A 272 -8.51 -13.96 15.74
N ALA A 273 -9.12 -15.06 15.29
CA ALA A 273 -9.86 -15.12 14.04
C ALA A 273 -10.99 -14.07 13.99
N ALA A 274 -11.70 -13.86 15.12
CA ALA A 274 -12.72 -12.82 15.21
C ALA A 274 -12.12 -11.41 15.13
N ARG A 275 -11.04 -11.13 15.88
CA ARG A 275 -10.39 -9.81 15.89
C ARG A 275 -9.72 -9.44 14.57
N ILE A 276 -9.15 -10.41 13.86
CA ILE A 276 -8.46 -10.17 12.58
C ILE A 276 -9.41 -10.15 11.37
N ALA A 277 -10.59 -10.78 11.49
CA ALA A 277 -11.54 -10.89 10.38
C ALA A 277 -11.87 -9.56 9.68
N PRO A 278 -12.08 -8.43 10.39
CA PRO A 278 -12.29 -7.12 9.77
C PRO A 278 -11.26 -6.72 8.71
N VAL A 279 -10.00 -7.03 8.98
CA VAL A 279 -8.86 -6.71 8.12
C VAL A 279 -8.62 -7.82 7.11
N LEU A 280 -8.76 -9.09 7.51
CA LEU A 280 -8.42 -10.23 6.67
C LEU A 280 -9.49 -10.58 5.62
N VAL A 281 -10.78 -10.47 5.95
CA VAL A 281 -11.88 -10.86 5.04
C VAL A 281 -11.80 -10.19 3.66
N PRO A 282 -11.44 -8.89 3.51
CA PRO A 282 -11.20 -8.28 2.21
C PRO A 282 -10.22 -9.02 1.29
N TYR A 283 -9.24 -9.74 1.84
CA TYR A 283 -8.29 -10.55 1.08
C TYR A 283 -8.80 -11.95 0.74
N LEU A 284 -9.85 -12.42 1.40
CA LEU A 284 -10.46 -13.74 1.21
C LEU A 284 -11.78 -13.68 0.44
N ARG A 285 -12.45 -12.53 0.45
CA ARG A 285 -13.75 -12.32 -0.19
C ARG A 285 -13.69 -12.64 -1.68
N ASP A 286 -14.76 -13.23 -2.17
CA ASP A 286 -14.94 -13.66 -3.56
C ASP A 286 -13.92 -14.71 -4.03
N ARG A 287 -13.20 -15.37 -3.12
CA ARG A 287 -12.16 -16.36 -3.46
C ARG A 287 -12.48 -17.70 -2.83
N ALA A 288 -12.28 -18.77 -3.61
CA ALA A 288 -12.29 -20.12 -3.09
C ALA A 288 -11.17 -20.29 -2.06
N LEU A 289 -11.46 -20.95 -0.93
CA LEU A 289 -10.51 -21.17 0.15
C LEU A 289 -10.03 -22.62 0.20
N ASN A 290 -8.71 -22.81 0.13
CA ASN A 290 -8.06 -24.04 0.55
C ASN A 290 -7.66 -23.93 2.03
N MET A 291 -7.98 -24.95 2.82
CA MET A 291 -7.65 -24.98 4.25
C MET A 291 -6.57 -26.01 4.54
N HIS A 292 -5.59 -25.67 5.37
CA HIS A 292 -4.68 -26.67 5.94
C HIS A 292 -5.03 -26.89 7.42
N ARG A 293 -5.52 -28.09 7.72
CA ARG A 293 -6.14 -28.41 9.01
C ARG A 293 -5.22 -29.19 9.92
N TYR A 294 -5.27 -28.84 11.20
CA TYR A 294 -4.55 -29.50 12.29
C TYR A 294 -5.50 -29.68 13.48
N PRO A 295 -6.46 -30.63 13.41
CA PRO A 295 -7.40 -30.85 14.50
C PRO A 295 -6.72 -31.19 15.83
N ASP A 296 -5.53 -31.82 15.77
CA ASP A 296 -4.71 -32.22 16.91
C ASP A 296 -3.53 -31.28 17.20
N GLY A 297 -3.56 -30.09 16.63
CA GLY A 297 -2.55 -29.05 16.83
C GLY A 297 -1.34 -29.18 15.90
N ALA A 298 -0.53 -28.14 15.89
CA ALA A 298 0.59 -27.90 14.98
C ALA A 298 1.73 -28.91 15.09
N GLN A 299 1.83 -29.64 16.21
CA GLN A 299 2.81 -30.71 16.41
C GLN A 299 2.39 -32.03 15.75
N ALA A 300 1.12 -32.18 15.39
CA ALA A 300 0.61 -33.34 14.67
C ALA A 300 0.64 -33.11 13.15
N LYS A 301 0.51 -34.20 12.39
CA LYS A 301 0.43 -34.13 10.92
C LYS A 301 -0.87 -33.45 10.49
N GLY A 302 -0.76 -32.32 9.81
CA GLY A 302 -1.89 -31.65 9.17
C GLY A 302 -2.31 -32.30 7.84
N PHE A 303 -3.45 -31.86 7.32
CA PHE A 303 -3.94 -32.27 6.00
C PHE A 303 -4.67 -31.14 5.27
N TRP A 304 -4.63 -31.19 3.94
CA TRP A 304 -5.34 -30.26 3.08
C TRP A 304 -6.83 -30.61 3.02
N HIS A 305 -7.68 -29.61 3.17
CA HIS A 305 -9.13 -29.72 3.06
C HIS A 305 -9.62 -28.63 2.11
N LYS A 306 -10.15 -29.04 0.96
CA LYS A 306 -10.66 -28.13 -0.07
C LYS A 306 -12.19 -28.14 -0.15
N GLU A 307 -12.77 -29.34 -0.13
CA GLU A 307 -14.22 -29.53 -0.22
C GLU A 307 -14.95 -28.94 0.99
N VAL A 308 -16.09 -28.30 0.76
CA VAL A 308 -16.98 -27.86 1.84
C VAL A 308 -17.48 -29.08 2.61
N PRO A 309 -17.28 -29.16 3.94
CA PRO A 309 -17.77 -30.30 4.70
C PRO A 309 -19.30 -30.34 4.74
N HIS A 310 -19.88 -31.54 4.74
CA HIS A 310 -21.35 -31.73 4.78
C HIS A 310 -22.05 -31.06 5.97
N HIS A 311 -21.33 -30.88 7.09
CA HIS A 311 -21.84 -30.24 8.30
C HIS A 311 -21.53 -28.73 8.35
N ALA A 312 -21.05 -28.13 7.24
CA ALA A 312 -20.91 -26.69 7.14
C ALA A 312 -22.28 -26.03 7.36
N PRO A 313 -22.35 -24.95 8.16
CA PRO A 313 -23.58 -24.19 8.33
C PRO A 313 -24.17 -23.76 6.98
N GLU A 314 -25.50 -23.68 6.90
CA GLU A 314 -26.20 -23.32 5.65
C GLU A 314 -25.84 -21.92 5.15
N TRP A 315 -25.49 -21.01 6.06
CA TRP A 315 -25.11 -19.64 5.72
C TRP A 315 -23.67 -19.50 5.21
N VAL A 316 -22.83 -20.54 5.31
CA VAL A 316 -21.47 -20.48 4.75
C VAL A 316 -21.56 -20.52 3.23
N THR A 317 -21.10 -19.44 2.59
CA THR A 317 -21.07 -19.32 1.14
C THR A 317 -20.17 -20.37 0.51
N ARG A 318 -20.65 -20.94 -0.60
CA ARG A 318 -19.99 -22.02 -1.34
C ARG A 318 -19.85 -21.61 -2.80
N TRP A 319 -18.67 -21.80 -3.35
CA TRP A 319 -18.47 -21.69 -4.79
C TRP A 319 -18.28 -23.08 -5.39
N ARG A 320 -19.07 -23.38 -6.42
CA ARG A 320 -18.90 -24.60 -7.21
C ARG A 320 -17.92 -24.33 -8.34
N ASN A 321 -16.81 -25.05 -8.36
CA ASN A 321 -15.85 -24.98 -9.47
C ASN A 321 -16.50 -25.53 -10.76
N PRO A 322 -16.72 -24.69 -11.79
CA PRO A 322 -17.38 -25.14 -13.02
C PRO A 322 -16.50 -26.09 -13.85
N GLU A 323 -15.18 -26.05 -13.65
CA GLU A 323 -14.21 -26.86 -14.38
C GLU A 323 -13.77 -28.12 -13.64
N ALA A 324 -14.34 -28.39 -12.46
CA ALA A 324 -13.97 -29.57 -11.69
C ALA A 324 -14.44 -30.85 -12.38
N ASP A 325 -13.48 -31.75 -12.64
CA ASP A 325 -13.77 -33.13 -13.03
C ASP A 325 -14.48 -33.88 -11.88
N ALA A 326 -15.07 -35.03 -12.19
CA ALA A 326 -15.91 -35.78 -11.25
C ALA A 326 -15.16 -36.24 -9.97
N ASP A 327 -13.85 -36.45 -10.07
CA ASP A 327 -12.95 -36.85 -8.98
C ASP A 327 -12.22 -35.65 -8.32
N GLU A 328 -12.46 -34.43 -8.80
CA GLU A 328 -11.92 -33.21 -8.21
C GLU A 328 -12.86 -32.59 -7.17
N THR A 329 -12.31 -31.68 -6.36
CA THR A 329 -13.10 -30.87 -5.43
C THR A 329 -14.08 -30.01 -6.19
N GLN A 330 -15.36 -30.13 -5.86
CA GLN A 330 -16.43 -29.43 -6.56
C GLN A 330 -16.83 -28.16 -5.83
N ASN A 331 -16.96 -28.19 -4.51
CA ASN A 331 -17.43 -27.04 -3.74
C ASN A 331 -16.37 -26.55 -2.78
N TYR A 332 -16.06 -25.26 -2.87
CA TYR A 332 -15.09 -24.60 -2.00
C TYR A 332 -15.82 -23.61 -1.07
N VAL A 333 -15.27 -23.43 0.13
CA VAL A 333 -15.71 -22.36 1.04
C VAL A 333 -15.29 -21.02 0.44
N VAL A 334 -16.18 -20.02 0.49
CA VAL A 334 -15.85 -18.61 0.23
C VAL A 334 -16.03 -17.84 1.53
N VAL A 335 -15.00 -17.09 1.94
CA VAL A 335 -15.03 -16.30 3.18
C VAL A 335 -15.38 -14.86 2.85
N ASP A 336 -16.68 -14.58 2.77
CA ASP A 336 -17.26 -13.27 2.44
C ASP A 336 -17.66 -12.43 3.67
N GLU A 337 -17.87 -13.09 4.81
CA GLU A 337 -18.17 -12.50 6.12
C GLU A 337 -17.24 -12.98 7.25
N PRO A 338 -17.04 -12.16 8.32
CA PRO A 338 -16.18 -12.50 9.46
C PRO A 338 -16.50 -13.81 10.17
N ALA A 339 -17.79 -14.11 10.37
CA ALA A 339 -18.21 -15.34 11.05
C ALA A 339 -17.75 -16.61 10.30
N THR A 340 -17.64 -16.56 8.97
CA THR A 340 -17.11 -17.67 8.17
C THR A 340 -15.65 -17.94 8.52
N LEU A 341 -14.83 -16.90 8.71
CA LEU A 341 -13.43 -17.06 9.11
C LEU A 341 -13.33 -17.71 10.50
N VAL A 342 -14.15 -17.24 11.45
CA VAL A 342 -14.20 -17.81 12.81
C VAL A 342 -14.61 -19.28 12.77
N TRP A 343 -15.60 -19.63 11.95
CA TRP A 343 -16.02 -21.02 11.76
C TRP A 343 -14.90 -21.87 11.15
N VAL A 344 -14.20 -21.38 10.12
CA VAL A 344 -13.04 -22.05 9.51
C VAL A 344 -11.93 -22.30 10.54
N ALA A 345 -11.62 -21.31 11.39
CA ALA A 345 -10.67 -21.46 12.49
C ALA A 345 -11.13 -22.52 13.52
N GLY A 346 -12.41 -22.50 13.90
CA GLY A 346 -13.03 -23.47 14.79
C GLY A 346 -13.05 -24.90 14.23
N PHE A 347 -13.05 -25.01 12.90
CA PHE A 347 -12.91 -26.26 12.17
C PHE A 347 -11.46 -26.79 12.16
N GLY A 348 -10.53 -26.11 12.82
CA GLY A 348 -9.14 -26.53 12.98
C GLY A 348 -8.25 -26.19 11.79
N ALA A 349 -8.67 -25.27 10.91
CA ALA A 349 -7.82 -24.73 9.86
C ALA A 349 -6.85 -23.72 10.47
N LEU A 350 -5.56 -24.10 10.57
CA LEU A 350 -4.53 -23.21 11.09
C LEU A 350 -3.89 -22.36 10.00
N GLU A 351 -3.98 -22.76 8.73
CA GLU A 351 -3.55 -21.97 7.58
C GLU A 351 -4.71 -21.80 6.60
N TRP A 352 -4.85 -20.59 6.06
CA TRP A 352 -5.91 -20.17 5.17
C TRP A 352 -5.29 -19.74 3.83
N HIS A 353 -5.68 -20.42 2.75
CA HIS A 353 -5.07 -20.27 1.44
C HIS A 353 -6.13 -19.90 0.39
N PRO A 354 -6.47 -18.61 0.25
CA PRO A 354 -7.41 -18.16 -0.78
C PRO A 354 -6.78 -18.35 -2.16
N TRP A 355 -7.64 -18.59 -3.15
CA TRP A 355 -7.23 -18.49 -4.55
C TRP A 355 -6.82 -17.06 -4.89
N THR A 356 -5.80 -16.93 -5.72
CA THR A 356 -5.23 -15.63 -6.12
C THR A 356 -6.05 -14.96 -7.22
N SER A 357 -6.98 -15.69 -7.84
CA SER A 357 -8.05 -15.21 -8.71
C SER A 357 -9.40 -15.13 -7.95
N PRO A 358 -10.31 -14.23 -8.34
CA PRO A 358 -11.69 -14.27 -7.90
C PRO A 358 -12.41 -15.51 -8.44
N ALA A 359 -13.38 -16.02 -7.70
CA ALA A 359 -14.21 -17.16 -8.08
C ALA A 359 -15.09 -16.87 -9.32
N SER A 360 -15.35 -15.60 -9.63
CA SER A 360 -16.06 -15.19 -10.84
C SER A 360 -15.21 -15.24 -12.11
N THR A 361 -13.88 -15.17 -11.98
CA THR A 361 -12.91 -15.22 -13.09
C THR A 361 -11.71 -16.09 -12.67
N PRO A 362 -11.89 -17.41 -12.52
CA PRO A 362 -10.89 -18.29 -11.90
C PRO A 362 -9.53 -18.33 -12.60
N ASP A 363 -9.46 -17.99 -13.88
CA ASP A 363 -8.22 -18.00 -14.69
C ASP A 363 -7.48 -16.66 -14.73
N GLU A 364 -8.10 -15.60 -14.21
CA GLU A 364 -7.55 -14.25 -14.17
C GLU A 364 -7.04 -13.94 -12.74
N PRO A 365 -5.74 -14.08 -12.46
CA PRO A 365 -5.17 -13.70 -11.19
C PRO A 365 -5.37 -12.21 -10.89
N SER A 366 -5.60 -11.90 -9.60
CA SER A 366 -5.60 -10.51 -9.12
C SER A 366 -4.20 -9.98 -8.83
N TYR A 367 -3.20 -10.86 -8.74
CA TYR A 367 -1.86 -10.53 -8.27
C TYR A 367 -0.81 -11.30 -9.07
N VAL A 368 0.34 -10.66 -9.30
CA VAL A 368 1.60 -11.36 -9.61
C VAL A 368 2.36 -11.57 -8.31
N LEU A 369 2.89 -12.77 -8.13
CA LEU A 369 3.48 -13.22 -6.87
C LEU A 369 4.95 -13.59 -7.06
N PHE A 370 5.75 -13.17 -6.08
CA PHE A 370 7.15 -13.56 -5.96
C PHE A 370 7.34 -14.19 -4.59
N ASP A 371 7.60 -15.50 -4.57
CA ASP A 371 7.86 -16.26 -3.35
C ASP A 371 9.37 -16.49 -3.20
N LEU A 372 9.97 -15.84 -2.21
CA LEU A 372 11.40 -15.91 -1.91
C LEU A 372 11.61 -16.97 -0.85
N ASP A 373 11.94 -18.18 -1.31
CA ASP A 373 12.11 -19.35 -0.45
C ASP A 373 13.60 -19.63 -0.19
N PRO A 374 14.07 -19.59 1.06
CA PRO A 374 15.46 -19.91 1.36
C PRO A 374 15.73 -21.42 1.22
N GLY A 375 16.87 -21.74 0.62
CA GLY A 375 17.44 -23.07 0.69
C GLY A 375 18.11 -23.30 2.04
N ASP A 376 18.58 -24.53 2.28
CA ASP A 376 19.13 -24.90 3.59
C ASP A 376 20.49 -24.23 3.92
N HIS A 377 21.13 -23.58 2.93
CA HIS A 377 22.34 -22.77 3.10
C HIS A 377 22.12 -21.27 2.84
N THR A 378 20.90 -20.85 2.51
CA THR A 378 20.57 -19.44 2.30
C THR A 378 20.47 -18.74 3.64
N THR A 379 21.28 -17.71 3.83
CA THR A 379 21.22 -16.83 5.01
C THR A 379 20.02 -15.89 4.92
N TRP A 380 19.58 -15.37 6.07
CA TRP A 380 18.49 -14.38 6.10
C TRP A 380 18.89 -13.10 5.35
N ASP A 381 20.14 -12.65 5.50
CA ASP A 381 20.66 -11.46 4.83
C ASP A 381 20.67 -11.61 3.30
N GLU A 382 21.02 -12.78 2.77
CA GLU A 382 20.90 -13.05 1.33
C GLU A 382 19.45 -12.99 0.86
N LEU A 383 18.49 -13.46 1.67
CA LEU A 383 17.08 -13.38 1.33
C LEU A 383 16.56 -11.93 1.36
N LEU A 384 17.00 -11.12 2.33
CA LEU A 384 16.70 -9.68 2.38
C LEU A 384 17.32 -8.95 1.17
N ALA A 385 18.54 -9.29 0.78
CA ALA A 385 19.18 -8.74 -0.42
C ALA A 385 18.38 -9.06 -1.68
N LEU A 386 17.91 -10.31 -1.83
CA LEU A 386 17.02 -10.69 -2.93
C LEU A 386 15.71 -9.90 -2.92
N ALA A 387 15.09 -9.70 -1.75
CA ALA A 387 13.87 -8.90 -1.62
C ALA A 387 14.09 -7.44 -2.04
N ARG A 388 15.23 -6.84 -1.67
CA ARG A 388 15.60 -5.48 -2.10
C ARG A 388 15.86 -5.37 -3.60
N LEU A 389 16.48 -6.37 -4.20
CA LEU A 389 16.64 -6.39 -5.66
C LEU A 389 15.28 -6.45 -6.37
N HIS A 390 14.30 -7.15 -5.80
CA HIS A 390 12.92 -7.10 -6.29
C HIS A 390 12.31 -5.70 -6.10
N ARG A 391 12.48 -5.05 -4.93
CA ARG A 391 12.07 -3.65 -4.70
C ARG A 391 12.60 -2.75 -5.82
N THR A 392 13.91 -2.79 -6.09
CA THR A 392 14.55 -1.98 -7.15
C THR A 392 13.98 -2.30 -8.53
N ALA A 393 13.69 -3.57 -8.83
CA ALA A 393 13.07 -3.96 -10.08
C ALA A 393 11.65 -3.37 -10.21
N PHE A 394 10.83 -3.40 -9.17
CA PHE A 394 9.48 -2.84 -9.18
C PHE A 394 9.48 -1.31 -9.24
N GLU A 395 10.41 -0.64 -8.56
CA GLU A 395 10.62 0.81 -8.66
C GLU A 395 10.97 1.21 -10.11
N HIS A 396 11.87 0.48 -10.77
CA HIS A 396 12.22 0.72 -12.17
C HIS A 396 11.05 0.48 -13.13
N LEU A 397 10.17 -0.46 -12.81
CA LEU A 397 9.00 -0.81 -13.60
C LEU A 397 7.77 0.07 -13.27
N HIS A 398 7.89 1.00 -12.32
CA HIS A 398 6.80 1.83 -11.81
C HIS A 398 5.60 1.00 -11.32
N LEU A 399 5.89 -0.08 -10.58
CA LEU A 399 4.89 -0.98 -10.02
C LEU A 399 4.85 -0.86 -8.50
N ARG A 400 3.65 -0.71 -7.95
CA ARG A 400 3.36 -0.93 -6.54
C ARG A 400 3.46 -2.42 -6.24
N ALA A 401 4.25 -2.74 -5.22
CA ALA A 401 4.49 -4.09 -4.76
C ALA A 401 4.54 -4.11 -3.23
N TYR A 402 3.94 -5.13 -2.63
CA TYR A 402 3.73 -5.21 -1.18
C TYR A 402 4.41 -6.47 -0.61
N PRO A 403 5.43 -6.32 0.24
CA PRO A 403 6.10 -7.45 0.86
C PRO A 403 5.38 -7.92 2.14
N LYS A 404 5.50 -9.21 2.42
CA LYS A 404 5.12 -9.83 3.70
C LYS A 404 6.10 -10.92 4.09
N VAL A 405 6.39 -11.04 5.38
CA VAL A 405 7.06 -12.24 5.89
C VAL A 405 6.05 -13.40 5.93
N THR A 406 6.53 -14.60 5.68
CA THR A 406 5.64 -15.77 5.58
C THR A 406 5.18 -16.31 6.92
N GLY A 407 5.77 -15.91 8.05
CA GLY A 407 5.60 -16.57 9.35
C GLY A 407 6.38 -17.89 9.47
N ARG A 408 7.27 -18.19 8.52
CA ARG A 408 8.15 -19.37 8.55
C ARG A 408 9.59 -19.02 8.20
N ARG A 409 9.97 -19.12 6.92
CA ARG A 409 11.36 -18.90 6.49
C ARG A 409 11.49 -17.87 5.36
N GLY A 410 10.45 -17.67 4.56
CA GLY A 410 10.49 -16.89 3.33
C GLY A 410 9.86 -15.50 3.44
N ILE A 411 9.99 -14.75 2.36
CA ILE A 411 9.32 -13.47 2.10
C ILE A 411 8.49 -13.63 0.83
N GLN A 412 7.29 -13.06 0.84
CA GLN A 412 6.43 -13.00 -0.35
C GLN A 412 6.22 -11.55 -0.75
N ILE A 413 6.22 -11.27 -2.06
CA ILE A 413 5.95 -9.95 -2.60
C ILE A 413 4.80 -10.07 -3.59
N TRP A 414 3.76 -9.25 -3.40
CA TRP A 414 2.55 -9.27 -4.22
C TRP A 414 2.43 -7.96 -4.99
N VAL A 415 2.21 -8.08 -6.30
CA VAL A 415 1.99 -6.94 -7.21
C VAL A 415 0.53 -7.02 -7.67
N PRO A 416 -0.35 -6.08 -7.25
CA PRO A 416 -1.73 -6.09 -7.72
C PRO A 416 -1.81 -5.68 -9.17
N ILE A 417 -2.67 -6.36 -9.93
CA ILE A 417 -2.86 -6.13 -11.37
C ILE A 417 -4.33 -5.95 -11.70
N ALA A 418 -4.61 -5.15 -12.71
CA ALA A 418 -5.93 -5.03 -13.29
C ALA A 418 -6.39 -6.38 -13.89
N PRO A 419 -7.71 -6.65 -13.94
CA PRO A 419 -8.25 -7.81 -14.63
C PRO A 419 -7.81 -7.91 -16.09
N GLY A 420 -7.75 -9.13 -16.64
CA GLY A 420 -7.33 -9.38 -18.02
C GLY A 420 -6.19 -10.41 -18.17
N PRO A 421 -5.01 -10.22 -17.55
CA PRO A 421 -3.91 -11.16 -17.71
C PRO A 421 -4.23 -12.54 -17.13
N THR A 422 -3.84 -13.59 -17.84
CA THR A 422 -3.99 -14.99 -17.42
C THR A 422 -2.87 -15.42 -16.47
N PHE A 423 -3.05 -16.58 -15.80
CA PHE A 423 -1.97 -17.21 -15.04
C PHE A 423 -0.71 -17.53 -15.87
N GLU A 424 -0.86 -17.87 -17.15
CA GLU A 424 0.29 -18.13 -18.03
C GLU A 424 1.10 -16.85 -18.26
N GLU A 425 0.44 -15.75 -18.60
CA GLU A 425 1.07 -14.46 -18.87
C GLU A 425 1.74 -13.89 -17.62
N THR A 426 1.06 -13.92 -16.47
CA THR A 426 1.61 -13.44 -15.20
C THR A 426 2.79 -14.29 -14.73
N ARG A 427 2.73 -15.61 -14.90
CA ARG A 427 3.86 -16.51 -14.60
C ARG A 427 5.06 -16.23 -15.50
N ALA A 428 4.85 -16.08 -16.81
CA ALA A 428 5.92 -15.78 -17.75
C ALA A 428 6.57 -14.43 -17.44
N TRP A 429 5.77 -13.43 -17.06
CA TRP A 429 6.27 -12.13 -16.62
C TRP A 429 7.07 -12.22 -15.31
N ALA A 430 6.54 -12.91 -14.30
CA ALA A 430 7.22 -13.13 -13.02
C ALA A 430 8.53 -13.91 -13.18
N GLU A 431 8.55 -14.91 -14.07
CA GLU A 431 9.76 -15.68 -14.40
C GLU A 431 10.87 -14.78 -14.96
N ARG A 432 10.52 -13.87 -15.88
CA ARG A 432 11.49 -12.95 -16.47
C ARG A 432 12.07 -12.00 -15.42
N VAL A 433 11.22 -11.37 -14.59
CA VAL A 433 11.68 -10.50 -13.50
C VAL A 433 12.55 -11.27 -12.52
N SER A 434 12.11 -12.44 -12.07
CA SER A 434 12.86 -13.28 -11.13
C SER A 434 14.23 -13.65 -11.69
N LYS A 435 14.31 -14.05 -12.97
CA LYS A 435 15.58 -14.41 -13.62
C LYS A 435 16.53 -13.21 -13.73
N THR A 436 16.01 -12.03 -14.05
CA THR A 436 16.81 -10.79 -14.08
C THR A 436 17.37 -10.46 -12.71
N VAL A 437 16.54 -10.52 -11.66
CA VAL A 437 16.99 -10.30 -10.29
C VAL A 437 18.02 -11.36 -9.85
N GLY A 438 17.73 -12.64 -10.10
CA GLY A 438 18.63 -13.73 -9.74
C GLY A 438 19.96 -13.72 -10.51
N ALA A 439 20.04 -13.06 -11.67
CA ALA A 439 21.29 -12.88 -12.41
C ALA A 439 22.27 -11.92 -11.70
N VAL A 440 21.78 -11.05 -10.81
CA VAL A 440 22.62 -10.17 -9.98
C VAL A 440 23.28 -10.94 -8.82
N MET A 441 22.63 -12.01 -8.34
CA MET A 441 23.14 -12.87 -7.26
C MET A 441 23.10 -14.37 -7.66
N PRO A 442 23.89 -14.80 -8.65
CA PRO A 442 23.80 -16.16 -9.23
C PRO A 442 24.21 -17.27 -8.24
N ASP A 443 25.03 -16.93 -7.24
CA ASP A 443 25.46 -17.87 -6.21
C ASP A 443 24.42 -18.04 -5.10
N ALA A 444 23.50 -17.09 -4.94
CA ALA A 444 22.44 -17.15 -3.93
C ALA A 444 21.19 -17.90 -4.42
N VAL A 445 20.98 -18.02 -5.75
CA VAL A 445 19.73 -18.52 -6.35
C VAL A 445 19.94 -19.84 -7.12
N SER A 446 18.96 -20.73 -7.07
CA SER A 446 18.89 -21.94 -7.88
C SER A 446 17.54 -22.10 -8.58
N TRP A 447 17.60 -22.34 -9.90
CA TRP A 447 16.44 -22.58 -10.77
C TRP A 447 16.03 -24.06 -10.86
N LYS A 448 16.74 -24.96 -10.18
CA LYS A 448 16.45 -26.40 -10.21
C LYS A 448 15.11 -26.71 -9.55
N TRP A 449 14.32 -27.56 -10.22
CA TRP A 449 13.02 -28.02 -9.74
C TRP A 449 13.14 -28.85 -8.46
N VAL A 450 14.03 -29.85 -8.44
CA VAL A 450 14.22 -30.75 -7.30
C VAL A 450 15.02 -30.04 -6.20
N LYS A 451 14.54 -30.07 -4.94
CA LYS A 451 15.17 -29.37 -3.80
C LYS A 451 16.61 -29.83 -3.55
N SER A 452 16.89 -31.13 -3.63
CA SER A 452 18.24 -31.69 -3.45
C SER A 452 19.26 -31.10 -4.43
N ASP A 453 18.82 -30.79 -5.65
CA ASP A 453 19.69 -30.31 -6.73
C ASP A 453 20.00 -28.82 -6.60
N ARG A 454 19.30 -28.11 -5.70
CA ARG A 454 19.50 -26.68 -5.45
C ARG A 454 20.80 -26.38 -4.71
N LYS A 455 21.45 -27.41 -4.14
CA LYS A 455 22.68 -27.28 -3.33
C LYS A 455 22.53 -26.25 -2.21
N GLY A 456 21.35 -26.23 -1.56
CA GLY A 456 21.04 -25.32 -0.45
C GLY A 456 20.80 -23.85 -0.82
N ARG A 457 20.77 -23.47 -2.10
CA ARG A 457 20.49 -22.10 -2.57
C ARG A 457 19.00 -21.74 -2.56
N ALA A 458 18.70 -20.44 -2.56
CA ALA A 458 17.36 -19.89 -2.55
C ALA A 458 16.62 -20.20 -3.86
N ARG A 459 15.28 -20.19 -3.80
CA ARG A 459 14.43 -20.26 -4.99
C ARG A 459 13.59 -19.00 -5.06
N LEU A 460 13.63 -18.35 -6.23
CA LEU A 460 12.69 -17.30 -6.62
C LEU A 460 11.51 -18.00 -7.31
N ASP A 461 10.50 -18.41 -6.55
CA ASP A 461 9.47 -19.33 -7.04
C ASP A 461 8.34 -18.60 -7.75
N TYR A 462 8.57 -18.25 -9.01
CA TYR A 462 7.54 -17.71 -9.92
C TYR A 462 6.42 -18.72 -10.23
N THR A 463 6.58 -20.00 -9.88
CA THR A 463 5.64 -21.08 -10.21
C THR A 463 4.41 -21.12 -9.29
N GLN A 464 4.40 -20.25 -8.28
CA GLN A 464 3.22 -19.95 -7.46
C GLN A 464 2.14 -19.20 -8.25
N ASN A 465 2.48 -18.57 -9.37
CA ASN A 465 1.52 -17.97 -10.31
C ASN A 465 0.87 -19.06 -11.16
N ALA A 466 -0.04 -19.83 -10.56
CA ALA A 466 -0.84 -20.82 -11.26
C ALA A 466 -2.19 -21.04 -10.57
N VAL A 467 -3.18 -21.52 -11.33
CA VAL A 467 -4.50 -21.89 -10.83
C VAL A 467 -4.38 -22.87 -9.66
N ASN A 468 -5.19 -22.65 -8.61
CA ASN A 468 -5.30 -23.53 -7.44
C ASN A 468 -3.97 -23.77 -6.67
N LYS A 469 -2.97 -22.89 -6.81
CA LYS A 469 -1.78 -22.92 -5.95
C LYS A 469 -2.11 -22.41 -4.54
N THR A 470 -1.56 -23.10 -3.54
CA THR A 470 -1.84 -22.81 -2.14
C THR A 470 -0.88 -21.75 -1.61
N LEU A 471 -1.37 -20.51 -1.54
CA LEU A 471 -0.62 -19.36 -1.02
C LEU A 471 -1.23 -18.89 0.29
N VAL A 472 -0.42 -18.73 1.34
CA VAL A 472 -0.92 -18.32 2.66
C VAL A 472 -1.40 -16.87 2.61
N ALA A 473 -2.63 -16.63 3.08
CA ALA A 473 -3.19 -15.29 3.15
C ALA A 473 -2.36 -14.37 4.06
N PRO A 474 -2.35 -13.04 3.83
CA PRO A 474 -1.85 -12.11 4.85
C PRO A 474 -2.58 -12.38 6.18
N TYR A 475 -1.91 -12.19 7.30
CA TYR A 475 -2.44 -12.40 8.65
C TYR A 475 -2.88 -13.85 8.99
N SER A 476 -2.78 -14.81 8.07
CA SER A 476 -3.08 -16.20 8.40
C SER A 476 -2.00 -16.79 9.33
N PRO A 477 -2.38 -17.57 10.36
CA PRO A 477 -1.42 -18.21 11.24
C PRO A 477 -0.62 -19.30 10.51
N ARG A 478 0.51 -19.66 11.10
CA ARG A 478 1.38 -20.76 10.67
C ARG A 478 1.47 -21.80 11.80
N PRO A 479 1.45 -23.10 11.49
CA PRO A 479 1.45 -24.20 12.46
C PRO A 479 2.86 -24.38 13.04
N SER A 480 3.26 -23.45 13.90
CA SER A 480 4.57 -23.40 14.54
C SER A 480 4.43 -22.79 15.94
N ALA A 481 5.47 -22.92 16.76
CA ALA A 481 5.47 -22.43 18.13
C ALA A 481 5.14 -20.93 18.20
N GLY A 482 4.23 -20.55 19.11
CA GLY A 482 3.74 -19.19 19.28
C GLY A 482 2.72 -18.73 18.24
N ALA A 483 2.34 -19.59 17.27
CA ALA A 483 1.44 -19.25 16.17
C ALA A 483 1.88 -17.99 15.39
N PRO A 484 3.06 -18.00 14.74
CA PRO A 484 3.51 -16.90 13.91
C PRO A 484 2.53 -16.69 12.75
N VAL A 485 2.41 -15.47 12.27
CA VAL A 485 1.47 -15.11 11.19
C VAL A 485 2.21 -14.67 9.94
N SER A 486 1.57 -14.82 8.78
CA SER A 486 2.05 -14.24 7.53
C SER A 486 1.86 -12.72 7.54
N ALA A 487 2.79 -11.99 8.15
CA ALA A 487 2.65 -10.56 8.43
C ALA A 487 3.14 -9.65 7.29
N PRO A 488 2.28 -8.72 6.81
CA PRO A 488 2.69 -7.60 5.96
C PRO A 488 3.74 -6.70 6.60
N ILE A 489 4.69 -6.24 5.78
CA ILE A 489 5.78 -5.36 6.19
C ILE A 489 5.93 -4.21 5.20
N LEU A 490 6.55 -3.13 5.65
CA LEU A 490 7.06 -2.06 4.81
C LEU A 490 8.40 -2.48 4.19
N TRP A 491 8.70 -1.92 3.01
CA TRP A 491 10.01 -2.14 2.37
C TRP A 491 11.21 -1.71 3.23
N ASP A 492 11.08 -0.72 4.12
CA ASP A 492 12.18 -0.29 5.01
C ASP A 492 12.40 -1.22 6.17
N GLU A 493 11.41 -2.03 6.53
CA GLU A 493 11.61 -3.03 7.58
C GLU A 493 12.56 -4.14 7.10
N LEU A 494 12.90 -4.20 5.80
CA LEU A 494 14.00 -5.03 5.32
C LEU A 494 15.37 -4.59 5.88
N ASP A 495 15.49 -3.34 6.34
CA ASP A 495 16.68 -2.77 7.02
C ASP A 495 16.66 -2.97 8.54
N ASP A 496 15.55 -3.46 9.10
CA ASP A 496 15.44 -3.68 10.54
C ASP A 496 16.31 -4.91 10.94
N PRO A 497 17.33 -4.72 11.80
CA PRO A 497 18.21 -5.83 12.24
C PRO A 497 17.46 -6.91 13.03
N ASP A 498 16.28 -6.59 13.57
CA ASP A 498 15.43 -7.49 14.33
C ASP A 498 14.33 -8.12 13.46
N LEU A 499 14.27 -7.81 12.16
CA LEU A 499 13.32 -8.47 11.27
C LEU A 499 13.64 -9.96 11.19
N ARG A 500 12.63 -10.78 11.53
CA ARG A 500 12.65 -12.24 11.41
C ARG A 500 11.40 -12.70 10.66
N PRO A 501 11.46 -13.82 9.92
CA PRO A 501 10.33 -14.29 9.13
C PRO A 501 9.09 -14.67 9.94
N ASP A 502 9.25 -14.91 11.24
CA ASP A 502 8.24 -15.33 12.21
C ASP A 502 8.09 -14.33 13.39
N ARG A 503 8.54 -13.08 13.20
CA ARG A 503 8.56 -12.05 14.25
C ARG A 503 7.19 -11.86 14.91
N TRP A 504 6.15 -11.72 14.11
CA TRP A 504 4.79 -11.47 14.58
C TRP A 504 3.98 -12.76 14.73
N THR A 505 3.22 -12.83 15.82
CA THR A 505 2.30 -13.93 16.14
C THR A 505 0.87 -13.43 16.20
N ILE A 506 -0.09 -14.35 16.38
CA ILE A 506 -1.50 -14.00 16.62
C ILE A 506 -1.68 -13.04 17.83
N ARG A 507 -0.74 -13.05 18.78
CA ARG A 507 -0.77 -12.21 19.99
C ARG A 507 -0.27 -10.79 19.72
N THR A 508 0.71 -10.62 18.83
CA THR A 508 1.40 -9.34 18.63
C THR A 508 0.98 -8.61 17.35
N ILE A 509 0.33 -9.29 16.41
CA ILE A 509 -0.03 -8.69 15.12
C ILE A 509 -1.18 -7.69 15.23
N LEU A 510 -2.07 -7.87 16.22
CA LEU A 510 -3.19 -6.96 16.45
C LEU A 510 -2.70 -5.60 16.95
N ASP A 511 -1.77 -5.57 17.90
CA ASP A 511 -1.12 -4.33 18.36
C ASP A 511 -0.42 -3.60 17.21
N ARG A 512 0.23 -4.36 16.32
CA ARG A 512 0.85 -3.78 15.12
C ARG A 512 -0.18 -3.17 14.17
N LEU A 513 -1.33 -3.81 13.99
CA LEU A 513 -2.42 -3.27 13.17
C LEU A 513 -2.99 -2.00 13.80
N GLU A 514 -3.10 -1.92 15.12
CA GLU A 514 -3.52 -0.71 15.81
C GLU A 514 -2.48 0.42 15.64
N GLU A 515 -1.19 0.11 15.74
CA GLU A 515 -0.10 1.08 15.62
C GLU A 515 0.12 1.58 14.17
N ARG A 516 0.04 0.69 13.18
CA ARG A 516 0.49 0.92 11.80
C ARG A 516 -0.63 0.85 10.76
N GLY A 517 -1.81 0.38 11.14
CA GLY A 517 -2.89 0.04 10.22
C GLY A 517 -2.54 -1.14 9.30
N ASP A 518 -3.38 -1.36 8.29
CA ASP A 518 -3.20 -2.46 7.34
C ASP A 518 -2.18 -2.11 6.24
N LEU A 519 -0.92 -2.46 6.47
CA LEU A 519 0.19 -2.21 5.55
C LEU A 519 0.05 -2.91 4.18
N PHE A 520 -0.85 -3.89 4.05
CA PHE A 520 -1.07 -4.65 2.83
C PHE A 520 -2.26 -4.15 2.01
N ARG A 521 -3.03 -3.19 2.55
CA ARG A 521 -4.30 -2.72 1.94
C ARG A 521 -4.15 -2.27 0.51
N GLY A 522 -3.00 -1.68 0.17
CA GLY A 522 -2.70 -1.26 -1.20
C GLY A 522 -2.70 -2.40 -2.22
N VAL A 523 -2.53 -3.67 -1.82
CA VAL A 523 -2.67 -4.82 -2.72
C VAL A 523 -4.11 -5.01 -3.19
N LEU A 524 -5.12 -4.49 -2.49
CA LEU A 524 -6.51 -4.60 -2.92
C LEU A 524 -6.83 -3.67 -4.12
N ALA A 525 -5.97 -2.68 -4.39
CA ALA A 525 -6.10 -1.77 -5.52
C ALA A 525 -5.57 -2.42 -6.83
N ARG A 526 -6.48 -3.11 -7.53
CA ARG A 526 -6.23 -3.83 -8.78
C ARG A 526 -6.35 -2.94 -10.02
N ASP A 527 -5.47 -1.94 -10.13
CA ASP A 527 -5.51 -0.93 -11.21
C ASP A 527 -4.25 -0.95 -12.11
N GLN A 528 -3.22 -1.74 -11.77
CA GLN A 528 -1.93 -1.69 -12.46
C GLN A 528 -1.90 -2.60 -13.69
N GLN A 529 -1.36 -2.09 -14.78
CA GLN A 529 -1.07 -2.87 -15.98
C GLN A 529 0.37 -3.35 -15.94
N LEU A 530 0.62 -4.62 -16.28
CA LEU A 530 1.98 -5.13 -16.34
C LEU A 530 2.73 -4.51 -17.52
N PRO A 531 3.88 -3.85 -17.29
CA PRO A 531 4.66 -3.26 -18.38
C PRO A 531 5.29 -4.36 -19.23
N MET A 532 5.49 -4.06 -20.51
CA MET A 532 6.30 -4.90 -21.37
C MET A 532 7.76 -4.85 -20.91
N LEU A 533 8.26 -6.02 -20.50
CA LEU A 533 9.68 -6.19 -20.20
C LEU A 533 10.42 -6.22 -21.55
N ARG A 534 11.39 -5.33 -21.74
CA ARG A 534 12.26 -5.28 -22.94
C ARG A 534 13.44 -6.23 -22.80
#